data_AF-A0A923P5R0-F1
#
_entry.id   AF-A0A923P5R0-F1
#
_cell.length_a   1.000
_cell.length_b   1.000
_cell.length_c   1.000
_cell.angle_alpha   90.00
_cell.angle_beta   90.00
_cell.angle_gamma   90.00
#
_symmetry.space_group_name_H-M   'P 1'
#
loop_
_entity.id
_entity.type
_entity.pdbx_description
1 polymer ?
#
loop_
_entity_poly.entity_id
_entity_poly.type
_entity_poly.pdbx_seq_one_letter_code
_entity_poly.pdbx_strand_id
1 'polypeptide(L)'
;MRNLLLLVLLLALPASATDVYRWVDSAGQAHYSDQWQPGAEKIRIQESPGFAAPKPAAAATAAPAAGRQPVPAAKSRYESLEIVSPAQQEVLWNIAGQVRVSMRVSPELQPGNHLRLYLDGVAQDLPEASTEVQLQDVYRGVHTLKAEVMDRNQAVLAESEPTTFVVRQTSIAKP
;
A
#
# COMPACT_ATOMS: atom_id res chain seq x y z
N MET A 1 38.72 34.42 -21.58
CA MET A 1 38.55 33.07 -20.99
C MET A 1 38.10 33.08 -19.53
N ARG A 2 38.09 34.22 -18.81
CA ARG A 2 37.63 34.30 -17.41
C ARG A 2 36.10 34.34 -17.25
N ASN A 3 35.38 34.81 -18.27
CA ASN A 3 33.91 34.92 -18.24
C ASN A 3 33.19 33.60 -18.58
N LEU A 4 33.89 32.59 -19.10
CA LEU A 4 33.30 31.28 -19.41
C LEU A 4 33.15 30.41 -18.14
N LEU A 5 34.01 30.63 -17.14
CA LEU A 5 33.98 29.88 -15.88
C LEU A 5 32.81 30.28 -14.96
N LEU A 6 32.31 31.52 -15.11
CA LEU A 6 31.16 32.03 -14.36
C LEU A 6 29.82 31.52 -14.90
N LEU A 7 29.75 31.10 -16.16
CA LEU A 7 28.51 30.59 -16.76
C LEU A 7 28.25 29.11 -16.43
N VAL A 8 29.31 28.33 -16.17
CA VAL A 8 29.18 26.91 -15.78
C VAL A 8 28.74 26.74 -14.33
N LEU A 9 29.00 27.73 -13.46
CA LEU A 9 28.61 27.67 -12.05
C LEU A 9 27.10 27.90 -11.83
N LEU A 10 26.38 28.42 -12.83
CA LEU A 10 24.96 28.75 -12.70
C LEU A 10 24.01 27.55 -12.92
N LEU A 11 24.52 26.37 -13.30
CA LEU A 11 23.70 25.21 -13.64
C LEU A 11 23.55 24.15 -12.53
N ALA A 12 24.05 24.42 -11.32
CA ALA A 12 23.93 23.52 -10.18
C ALA A 12 22.77 23.93 -9.26
N LEU A 13 21.53 23.73 -9.70
CA LEU A 13 20.40 23.73 -8.75
C LEU A 13 20.27 22.35 -8.10
N PRO A 14 20.24 22.24 -6.75
CA PRO A 14 19.89 21.01 -6.08
C PRO A 14 18.40 20.73 -6.29
N ALA A 15 18.07 19.53 -6.77
CA ALA A 15 16.71 18.99 -6.70
C ALA A 15 16.35 18.83 -5.23
N SER A 16 15.41 19.63 -4.73
CA SER A 16 14.95 19.56 -3.35
C SER A 16 14.16 18.27 -3.16
N ALA A 17 14.52 17.49 -2.13
CA ALA A 17 13.77 16.33 -1.69
C ALA A 17 12.35 16.77 -1.27
N THR A 18 11.33 16.14 -1.84
CA THR A 18 9.93 16.36 -1.46
C THR A 18 9.70 15.76 -0.07
N ASP A 19 9.63 16.62 0.94
CA ASP A 19 9.22 16.25 2.29
C ASP A 19 7.72 15.90 2.26
N VAL A 20 7.37 14.62 2.44
CA VAL A 20 5.98 14.16 2.57
C VAL A 20 5.60 14.18 4.05
N TYR A 21 4.59 14.98 4.40
CA TYR A 21 4.10 15.10 5.77
C TYR A 21 2.90 14.18 5.96
N ARG A 22 2.90 13.41 7.06
CA ARG A 22 1.77 12.59 7.47
C ARG A 22 1.20 13.15 8.76
N TRP A 23 -0.12 13.27 8.83
CA TRP A 23 -0.81 13.48 10.10
C TRP A 23 -1.96 12.50 10.24
N VAL A 24 -2.32 12.23 11.49
CA VAL A 24 -3.49 11.42 11.83
C VAL A 24 -4.51 12.36 12.42
N ASP A 25 -5.68 12.42 11.82
CA ASP A 25 -6.76 13.26 12.33
C ASP A 25 -7.38 12.67 13.62
N SER A 26 -8.28 13.44 14.24
CA SER A 26 -8.98 13.02 15.45
C SER A 26 -9.91 11.81 15.25
N ALA A 27 -10.13 11.38 14.01
CA ALA A 27 -10.90 10.19 13.65
C ALA A 27 -10.00 8.98 13.34
N GLY A 28 -8.67 9.12 13.45
CA GLY A 28 -7.71 8.04 13.24
C GLY A 28 -7.32 7.81 11.77
N GLN A 29 -7.73 8.69 10.84
CA GLN A 29 -7.38 8.56 9.43
C GLN A 29 -6.03 9.24 9.14
N ALA A 30 -5.15 8.54 8.42
CA ALA A 30 -3.84 9.05 8.04
C ALA A 30 -3.94 9.82 6.72
N HIS A 31 -3.57 11.09 6.75
CA HIS A 31 -3.51 11.97 5.58
C HIS A 31 -2.05 12.30 5.24
N TYR A 32 -1.77 12.44 3.94
CA TYR A 32 -0.45 12.74 3.42
C TYR A 32 -0.51 14.01 2.57
N SER A 33 0.39 14.96 2.81
CA SER A 33 0.47 16.20 2.04
C SER A 33 1.91 16.67 1.88
N ASP A 34 2.17 17.32 0.75
CA ASP A 34 3.45 17.97 0.44
C ASP A 34 3.52 19.41 1.00
N GLN A 35 2.47 19.86 1.70
CA GLN A 35 2.40 21.18 2.33
C GLN A 35 2.22 21.06 3.86
N TRP A 36 2.94 21.92 4.60
CA TRP A 36 2.96 21.90 6.07
C TRP A 36 1.63 22.36 6.69
N GLN A 37 1.19 21.67 7.75
CA GLN A 37 0.01 22.00 8.55
C GLN A 37 0.30 21.92 10.08
N PRO A 38 -0.38 22.71 10.93
CA PRO A 38 -0.19 22.67 12.38
C PRO A 38 -0.54 21.28 12.95
N GLY A 39 0.44 20.61 13.56
CA GLY A 39 0.31 19.24 14.10
C GLY A 39 0.90 18.13 13.22
N ALA A 40 1.47 18.47 12.06
CA ALA A 40 2.17 17.51 11.20
C ALA A 40 3.55 17.14 11.79
N GLU A 41 3.81 15.83 11.90
CA GLU A 41 5.16 15.32 12.18
C GLU A 41 5.93 15.12 10.87
N LYS A 42 7.17 15.59 10.84
CA LYS A 42 8.05 15.45 9.67
C LYS A 42 8.53 14.00 9.56
N ILE A 43 8.00 13.25 8.60
CA ILE A 43 8.49 11.90 8.30
C ILE A 43 9.68 12.02 7.34
N ARG A 44 10.88 11.76 7.88
CA ARG A 44 12.07 11.56 7.06
C ARG A 44 11.97 10.16 6.45
N ILE A 45 11.69 10.09 5.15
CA ILE A 45 11.79 8.83 4.40
C ILE A 45 13.27 8.40 4.51
N GLN A 46 13.54 7.42 5.36
CA GLN A 46 14.84 6.76 5.39
C GLN A 46 14.90 5.94 4.10
N GLU A 47 15.75 6.36 3.16
CA GLU A 47 16.15 5.49 2.06
C GLU A 47 16.65 4.17 2.65
N SER A 48 15.95 3.07 2.40
CA SER A 48 16.33 1.75 2.89
C SER A 48 17.76 1.42 2.44
N PRO A 49 18.73 1.25 3.36
CA PRO A 49 19.99 0.63 3.00
C PRO A 49 19.73 -0.84 2.64
N GLY A 50 20.44 -1.31 1.63
CA GLY A 50 20.28 -2.64 1.03
C GLY A 50 20.20 -3.79 2.04
N PHE A 51 19.45 -4.80 1.62
CA PHE A 51 19.24 -6.08 2.27
C PHE A 51 20.56 -6.69 2.80
N ALA A 52 20.67 -6.84 4.12
CA ALA A 52 21.67 -7.67 4.78
C ALA A 52 20.95 -8.71 5.64
N ALA A 53 21.23 -10.00 5.39
CA ALA A 53 20.63 -11.12 6.11
C ALA A 53 20.91 -11.04 7.62
N PRO A 54 19.93 -11.33 8.50
CA PRO A 54 20.14 -11.22 9.93
C PRO A 54 20.94 -12.43 10.45
N LYS A 55 22.09 -12.14 11.08
CA LYS A 55 22.81 -13.05 11.97
C LYS A 55 22.11 -13.05 13.34
N PRO A 56 21.88 -14.19 14.00
CA PRO A 56 21.14 -14.22 15.26
C PRO A 56 22.07 -13.85 16.42
N ALA A 57 21.65 -12.90 17.26
CA ALA A 57 22.23 -12.70 18.59
C ALA A 57 21.20 -12.15 19.59
N ALA A 58 20.93 -13.01 20.58
CA ALA A 58 20.54 -12.82 21.97
C ALA A 58 19.83 -11.54 22.48
N ALA A 59 18.68 -11.83 23.11
CA ALA A 59 17.95 -11.15 24.18
C ALA A 59 18.59 -9.91 24.85
N ALA A 60 17.79 -8.85 24.92
CA ALA A 60 17.84 -7.87 26.01
C ALA A 60 16.41 -7.48 26.41
N THR A 61 16.14 -7.66 27.70
CA THR A 61 14.93 -7.32 28.44
C THR A 61 14.74 -5.80 28.50
N ALA A 62 13.55 -5.29 28.23
CA ALA A 62 13.14 -3.94 28.60
C ALA A 62 11.73 -3.95 29.21
N ALA A 63 11.63 -3.32 30.37
CA ALA A 63 10.53 -3.32 31.33
C ALA A 63 9.32 -2.44 30.87
N PRO A 64 8.18 -2.47 31.59
CA PRO A 64 6.86 -2.25 31.01
C PRO A 64 6.47 -0.76 30.93
N ALA A 65 5.99 -0.33 29.75
CA ALA A 65 5.24 0.91 29.63
C ALA A 65 3.76 0.66 29.94
N ALA A 66 3.29 1.31 30.99
CA ALA A 66 1.94 1.21 31.51
C ALA A 66 0.85 1.59 30.47
N GLY A 67 -0.30 0.94 30.61
CA GLY A 67 -1.60 1.57 30.43
C GLY A 67 -2.13 1.71 29.00
N ARG A 68 -2.30 0.60 28.27
CA ARG A 68 -3.39 0.51 27.28
C ARG A 68 -4.38 -0.51 27.82
N GLN A 69 -5.36 -0.01 28.57
CA GLN A 69 -6.51 -0.81 28.97
C GLN A 69 -7.15 -1.34 27.67
N PRO A 70 -7.27 -2.66 27.47
CA PRO A 70 -7.92 -3.18 26.28
C PRO A 70 -9.39 -2.78 26.39
N VAL A 71 -9.83 -1.83 25.59
CA VAL A 71 -11.26 -1.69 25.29
C VAL A 71 -11.69 -3.06 24.77
N PRO A 72 -12.76 -3.69 25.28
CA PRO A 72 -13.21 -4.97 24.76
C PRO A 72 -13.70 -4.74 23.33
N ALA A 73 -12.81 -4.89 22.36
CA ALA A 73 -13.14 -4.87 20.95
C ALA A 73 -14.12 -6.02 20.73
N ALA A 74 -15.36 -5.65 20.39
CA ALA A 74 -16.41 -6.59 20.01
C ALA A 74 -15.82 -7.54 18.97
N LYS A 75 -15.76 -8.82 19.33
CA LYS A 75 -15.14 -9.88 18.56
C LYS A 75 -16.03 -10.21 17.37
N SER A 76 -15.93 -9.45 16.29
CA SER A 76 -16.12 -10.04 14.97
C SER A 76 -14.76 -10.04 14.29
N ARG A 77 -14.03 -11.15 14.48
CA ARG A 77 -12.62 -11.30 14.16
C ARG A 77 -12.52 -12.17 12.92
N TYR A 78 -12.42 -11.53 11.76
CA TYR A 78 -11.92 -12.23 10.59
C TYR A 78 -10.53 -12.76 10.92
N GLU A 79 -10.34 -14.06 10.68
CA GLU A 79 -9.09 -14.77 10.97
C GLU A 79 -8.08 -14.58 9.84
N SER A 80 -8.56 -14.54 8.60
CA SER A 80 -7.72 -14.29 7.42
C SER A 80 -8.45 -13.56 6.31
N LEU A 81 -7.68 -12.77 5.57
CA LEU A 81 -8.03 -12.18 4.28
C LEU A 81 -6.82 -12.31 3.35
N GLU A 82 -7.02 -12.95 2.20
CA GLU A 82 -5.95 -13.24 1.25
C GLU A 82 -6.39 -12.92 -0.18
N ILE A 83 -5.48 -12.37 -0.97
CA ILE A 83 -5.66 -12.27 -2.43
C ILE A 83 -5.07 -13.55 -3.03
N VAL A 84 -5.93 -14.35 -3.65
CA VAL A 84 -5.60 -15.67 -4.22
C VAL A 84 -5.13 -15.55 -5.66
N SER A 85 -5.73 -14.64 -6.43
CA SER A 85 -5.33 -14.32 -7.80
C SER A 85 -5.46 -12.82 -8.05
N PRO A 86 -4.54 -12.19 -8.80
CA PRO A 86 -3.24 -12.70 -9.21
C PRO A 86 -2.38 -13.17 -8.03
N ALA A 87 -1.56 -14.19 -8.23
CA ALA A 87 -0.64 -14.66 -7.20
C ALA A 87 0.51 -13.68 -7.00
N GLN A 88 1.19 -13.79 -5.86
CA GLN A 88 2.37 -12.99 -5.58
C GLN A 88 3.43 -13.16 -6.67
N GLN A 89 3.86 -12.04 -7.24
CA GLN A 89 4.81 -11.91 -8.34
C GLN A 89 4.37 -12.57 -9.66
N GLU A 90 3.09 -12.84 -9.84
CA GLU A 90 2.55 -13.39 -11.08
C GLU A 90 2.80 -12.42 -12.26
N VAL A 91 3.16 -12.97 -13.42
CA VAL A 91 3.35 -12.22 -14.66
C VAL A 91 2.22 -12.53 -15.62
N LEU A 92 1.34 -11.55 -15.83
CA LEU A 92 0.20 -11.63 -16.73
C LEU A 92 0.57 -11.05 -18.10
N TRP A 93 0.21 -11.75 -19.17
CA TRP A 93 0.50 -11.34 -20.54
C TRP A 93 -0.78 -11.05 -21.31
N ASN A 94 -0.78 -9.97 -22.10
CA ASN A 94 -1.83 -9.66 -23.08
C ASN A 94 -3.26 -9.71 -22.50
N ILE A 95 -3.42 -9.18 -21.29
CA ILE A 95 -4.68 -9.20 -20.52
C ILE A 95 -5.81 -8.32 -21.08
N ALA A 96 -5.60 -7.63 -22.21
CA ALA A 96 -6.54 -6.67 -22.78
C ALA A 96 -7.06 -5.60 -21.78
N GLY A 97 -6.22 -5.20 -20.81
CA GLY A 97 -6.58 -4.25 -19.75
C GLY A 97 -7.43 -4.83 -18.62
N GLN A 98 -7.68 -6.14 -18.60
CA GLN A 98 -8.58 -6.77 -17.64
C GLN A 98 -7.85 -7.74 -16.72
N VAL A 99 -7.98 -7.56 -15.40
CA VAL A 99 -7.40 -8.49 -14.41
C VAL A 99 -8.52 -9.03 -13.54
N ARG A 100 -8.63 -10.36 -13.49
CA ARG A 100 -9.51 -11.02 -12.52
C ARG A 100 -8.78 -11.11 -11.19
N VAL A 101 -9.40 -10.52 -10.16
CA VAL A 101 -8.91 -10.59 -8.79
C VAL A 101 -9.84 -11.48 -7.99
N SER A 102 -9.29 -12.51 -7.35
CA SER A 102 -10.01 -13.39 -6.44
C SER A 102 -9.40 -13.33 -5.05
N MET A 103 -10.27 -13.26 -4.04
CA MET A 103 -9.90 -13.14 -2.64
C MET A 103 -10.55 -14.27 -1.85
N ARG A 104 -9.93 -14.60 -0.72
CA ARG A 104 -10.47 -15.54 0.26
C ARG A 104 -10.52 -14.84 1.61
N VAL A 105 -11.67 -14.96 2.28
CA VAL A 105 -11.90 -14.45 3.62
C VAL A 105 -12.36 -15.59 4.51
N SER A 106 -11.84 -15.66 5.73
CA SER A 106 -12.23 -16.65 6.74
C SER A 106 -12.48 -15.97 8.09
N PRO A 107 -13.62 -16.23 8.77
CA PRO A 107 -14.84 -16.85 8.24
C PRO A 107 -15.44 -16.06 7.07
N GLU A 108 -16.52 -16.59 6.48
CA GLU A 108 -17.22 -15.93 5.38
C GLU A 108 -17.65 -14.50 5.72
N LEU A 109 -17.82 -13.66 4.68
CA LEU A 109 -18.16 -12.26 4.86
C LEU A 109 -19.52 -12.11 5.55
N GLN A 110 -19.53 -11.58 6.77
CA GLN A 110 -20.74 -11.41 7.55
C GLN A 110 -21.67 -10.33 6.97
N PRO A 111 -23.00 -10.47 7.14
CA PRO A 111 -23.97 -9.50 6.63
C PRO A 111 -23.72 -8.08 7.14
N GLY A 112 -23.61 -7.13 6.21
CA GLY A 112 -23.33 -5.72 6.51
C GLY A 112 -21.85 -5.35 6.55
N ASN A 113 -20.94 -6.32 6.45
CA ASN A 113 -19.55 -6.06 6.15
C ASN A 113 -19.34 -6.10 4.64
N HIS A 114 -18.36 -5.37 4.14
CA HIS A 114 -18.01 -5.31 2.72
C HIS A 114 -16.50 -5.39 2.52
N LEU A 115 -16.08 -5.82 1.33
CA LEU A 115 -14.69 -5.79 0.92
C LEU A 115 -14.38 -4.49 0.18
N ARG A 116 -13.19 -3.96 0.43
CA ARG A 116 -12.58 -2.91 -0.38
C ARG A 116 -11.27 -3.45 -0.94
N LEU A 117 -11.10 -3.34 -2.25
CA LEU A 117 -9.86 -3.68 -2.95
C LEU A 117 -9.18 -2.39 -3.34
N TYR A 118 -7.86 -2.38 -3.29
CA TYR A 118 -7.02 -1.30 -3.78
C TYR A 118 -6.13 -1.85 -4.88
N LEU A 119 -6.02 -1.10 -5.98
CA LEU A 119 -5.01 -1.27 -7.02
C LEU A 119 -4.09 -0.04 -6.96
N ASP A 120 -2.81 -0.25 -6.67
CA ASP A 120 -1.81 0.81 -6.56
C ASP A 120 -2.20 1.93 -5.56
N GLY A 121 -2.89 1.54 -4.50
CA GLY A 121 -3.41 2.46 -3.48
C GLY A 121 -4.74 3.14 -3.83
N VAL A 122 -5.26 2.93 -5.03
CA VAL A 122 -6.56 3.46 -5.47
C VAL A 122 -7.66 2.44 -5.20
N ALA A 123 -8.66 2.83 -4.40
CA ALA A 123 -9.81 1.99 -4.11
C ALA A 123 -10.58 1.64 -5.39
N GLN A 124 -10.95 0.38 -5.50
CA GLN A 124 -11.73 -0.18 -6.60
C GLN A 124 -13.15 -0.46 -6.12
N ASP A 125 -14.12 -0.31 -7.01
CA ASP A 125 -15.50 -0.67 -6.73
C ASP A 125 -15.65 -2.20 -6.77
N LEU A 126 -16.27 -2.76 -5.75
CA LEU A 126 -16.63 -4.18 -5.71
C LEU A 126 -18.15 -4.31 -5.60
N PRO A 127 -18.74 -5.33 -6.26
CA PRO A 127 -20.11 -5.71 -5.97
C PRO A 127 -20.23 -6.13 -4.49
N GLU A 128 -21.39 -5.84 -3.88
CA GLU A 128 -21.63 -6.23 -2.49
C GLU A 128 -21.43 -7.73 -2.29
N ALA A 129 -20.81 -8.08 -1.16
CA ALA A 129 -20.53 -9.46 -0.75
C ALA A 129 -19.75 -10.33 -1.76
N SER A 130 -19.08 -9.74 -2.75
CA SER A 130 -18.28 -10.48 -3.73
C SER A 130 -16.82 -10.56 -3.31
N THR A 131 -16.25 -11.76 -3.39
CA THR A 131 -14.81 -11.99 -3.19
C THR A 131 -14.04 -12.08 -4.51
N GLU A 132 -14.71 -11.81 -5.64
CA GLU A 132 -14.13 -11.81 -6.97
C GLU A 132 -14.59 -10.56 -7.73
N VAL A 133 -13.65 -9.93 -8.45
CA VAL A 133 -13.89 -8.72 -9.22
C VAL A 133 -13.01 -8.72 -10.47
N GLN A 134 -13.52 -8.20 -11.57
CA GLN A 134 -12.74 -7.96 -12.78
C GLN A 134 -12.37 -6.48 -12.85
N LEU A 135 -11.09 -6.19 -12.60
CA LEU A 135 -10.53 -4.87 -12.79
C LEU A 135 -10.45 -4.55 -14.27
N GLN A 136 -10.69 -3.29 -14.60
CA GLN A 136 -10.60 -2.73 -15.95
C GLN A 136 -9.48 -1.70 -16.00
N ASP A 137 -9.04 -1.36 -17.20
CA ASP A 137 -8.00 -0.35 -17.44
C ASP A 137 -6.67 -0.61 -16.70
N VAL A 138 -6.32 -1.89 -16.48
CA VAL A 138 -5.03 -2.27 -15.90
C VAL A 138 -3.96 -2.28 -16.99
N TYR A 139 -3.09 -1.27 -16.97
CA TYR A 139 -2.04 -1.10 -17.97
C TYR A 139 -0.83 -2.01 -17.72
N ARG A 140 0.15 -1.96 -18.64
CA ARG A 140 1.42 -2.67 -18.45
C ARG A 140 2.20 -2.04 -17.29
N GLY A 141 2.90 -2.85 -16.50
CA GLY A 141 3.66 -2.36 -15.37
C GLY A 141 3.71 -3.34 -14.21
N VAL A 142 4.26 -2.87 -13.09
CA VAL A 142 4.17 -3.53 -11.80
C VAL A 142 2.99 -2.91 -11.07
N HIS A 143 2.15 -3.76 -10.50
CA HIS A 143 0.96 -3.36 -9.77
C HIS A 143 0.93 -4.01 -8.39
N THR A 144 0.30 -3.36 -7.44
CA THR A 144 0.09 -3.88 -6.09
C THR A 144 -1.38 -3.89 -5.74
N LEU A 145 -1.86 -5.02 -5.26
CA LEU A 145 -3.20 -5.23 -4.72
C LEU A 145 -3.16 -5.26 -3.20
N LYS A 146 -4.18 -4.69 -2.56
CA LYS A 146 -4.44 -4.85 -1.13
C LYS A 146 -5.95 -4.94 -0.91
N ALA A 147 -6.41 -5.80 -0.02
CA ALA A 147 -7.82 -5.91 0.33
C ALA A 147 -8.05 -5.59 1.81
N GLU A 148 -9.20 -5.02 2.12
CA GLU A 148 -9.66 -4.73 3.48
C GLU A 148 -11.10 -5.21 3.64
N VAL A 149 -11.43 -5.80 4.78
CA VAL A 149 -12.81 -6.03 5.20
C VAL A 149 -13.23 -4.87 6.10
N MET A 150 -14.37 -4.28 5.79
CA MET A 150 -14.90 -3.10 6.47
C MET A 150 -16.30 -3.35 7.02
N ASP A 151 -16.60 -2.77 8.18
CA ASP A 151 -17.96 -2.76 8.73
C ASP A 151 -18.81 -1.62 8.14
N ARG A 152 -20.08 -1.53 8.57
CA ARG A 152 -21.01 -0.45 8.16
C ARG A 152 -20.53 0.95 8.54
N ASN A 153 -19.67 1.07 9.55
CA ASN A 153 -19.11 2.32 10.03
C ASN A 153 -17.76 2.64 9.37
N GLN A 154 -17.36 1.91 8.34
CA GLN A 154 -16.08 2.02 7.65
C GLN A 154 -14.87 1.66 8.53
N ALA A 155 -15.06 0.95 9.64
CA ALA A 155 -13.95 0.43 10.43
C ALA A 155 -13.34 -0.79 9.75
N VAL A 156 -12.02 -0.82 9.64
CA VAL A 156 -11.26 -1.96 9.11
C VAL A 156 -11.26 -3.08 10.14
N LEU A 157 -11.78 -4.24 9.74
CA LEU A 157 -11.89 -5.45 10.58
C LEU A 157 -10.78 -6.48 10.28
N ALA A 158 -10.29 -6.50 9.04
CA ALA A 158 -9.14 -7.29 8.59
C ALA A 158 -8.54 -6.69 7.32
N GLU A 159 -7.27 -6.99 7.08
CA GLU A 159 -6.53 -6.57 5.89
C GLU A 159 -5.74 -7.75 5.33
N SER A 160 -5.50 -7.74 4.02
CA SER A 160 -4.62 -8.69 3.36
C SER A 160 -3.18 -8.21 3.39
N GLU A 161 -2.25 -9.14 3.29
CA GLU A 161 -0.90 -8.78 2.84
C GLU A 161 -0.96 -8.16 1.43
N PRO A 162 -0.06 -7.21 1.10
CA PRO A 162 0.02 -6.65 -0.24
C PRO A 162 0.50 -7.70 -1.26
N THR A 163 -0.26 -7.84 -2.36
CA THR A 163 0.09 -8.75 -3.45
C THR A 163 0.58 -7.98 -4.67
N THR A 164 1.82 -8.21 -5.10
CA THR A 164 2.41 -7.55 -6.27
C THR A 164 2.31 -8.46 -7.49
N PHE A 165 1.91 -7.94 -8.64
CA PHE A 165 1.90 -8.67 -9.91
C PHE A 165 2.42 -7.79 -11.05
N VAL A 166 2.75 -8.40 -12.19
CA VAL A 166 3.34 -7.71 -13.33
C VAL A 166 2.49 -7.94 -14.57
N VAL A 167 2.15 -6.87 -15.29
CA VAL A 167 1.47 -6.93 -16.57
C VAL A 167 2.45 -6.65 -17.71
N ARG A 168 2.49 -7.55 -18.68
CA ARG A 168 3.29 -7.42 -19.90
C ARG A 168 2.40 -7.44 -21.15
N GLN A 169 2.87 -6.75 -22.18
CA GLN A 169 2.27 -6.73 -23.51
C GLN A 169 3.32 -7.09 -24.54
N THR A 170 2.94 -7.87 -25.55
CA THR A 170 3.82 -8.15 -26.69
C THR A 170 4.05 -6.85 -27.48
N SER A 171 5.31 -6.45 -27.65
CA SER A 171 5.66 -5.34 -28.55
C SER A 171 5.56 -5.79 -30.00
N ILE A 172 4.96 -4.96 -30.85
CA ILE A 172 4.89 -5.18 -32.31
C ILE A 172 6.12 -4.57 -33.02
N ALA A 173 7.13 -4.08 -32.28
CA ALA A 173 8.36 -3.57 -32.88
C ALA A 173 9.05 -4.67 -33.68
N LYS A 174 9.04 -4.55 -35.02
CA LYS A 174 9.86 -5.36 -35.92
C LYS A 174 11.31 -4.87 -35.84
N PRO A 175 12.30 -5.77 -35.80
CA PRO A 175 13.71 -5.39 -35.90
C PRO A 175 14.02 -4.72 -37.25
#